data_AF-A0A3S4EHY6-F1
#
_entry.id   AF-A0A3S4EHY6-F1
#
_cell.length_a   1.000
_cell.length_b   1.000
_cell.length_c   1.000
_cell.angle_alpha   90.00
_cell.angle_beta   90.00
_cell.angle_gamma   90.00
#
_symmetry.space_group_name_H-M   'P 1'
#
loop_
_entity.id
_entity.type
_entity.pdbx_description
1 polymer ?
#
loop_
_entity_poly.entity_id
_entity_poly.type
_entity_poly.pdbx_seq_one_letter_code
_entity_poly.pdbx_strand_id
1 'polypeptide(L)'
;MRHALFLIIPLLSACSVSFMKFDNDPLVQATYASDATKKSVIAAGGKPDSEVNIPEINGVCVNYTLKKEAETMPFYVAFDKNGNRKQYGYISCQQARAKGVFSQ
;
A
#
# COMPACT_ATOMS: atom_id res chain seq x y z
N MET A 1 -20.71 44.34 30.27
CA MET A 1 -19.77 43.92 29.20
C MET A 1 -18.75 42.96 29.80
N ARG A 2 -18.80 41.67 29.45
CA ARG A 2 -17.74 40.71 29.76
C ARG A 2 -17.62 39.75 28.58
N HIS A 3 -16.72 40.07 27.67
CA HIS A 3 -16.46 39.25 26.49
C HIS A 3 -15.81 37.95 26.94
N ALA A 4 -16.55 36.84 26.84
CA ALA A 4 -15.98 35.51 26.93
C ALA A 4 -15.12 35.30 25.69
N LEU A 5 -13.80 35.39 25.84
CA LEU A 5 -12.86 34.99 24.81
C LEU A 5 -12.99 33.47 24.63
N PHE A 6 -13.73 33.05 23.61
CA PHE A 6 -13.66 31.70 23.09
C PHE A 6 -12.27 31.51 22.47
N LEU A 7 -11.37 30.86 23.20
CA LEU A 7 -10.14 30.32 22.64
C LEU A 7 -10.54 29.14 21.74
N ILE A 8 -10.75 29.43 20.46
CA ILE A 8 -10.88 28.41 19.42
C ILE A 8 -9.48 27.84 19.22
N ILE A 9 -9.17 26.75 19.92
CA ILE A 9 -7.96 25.96 19.67
C ILE A 9 -8.18 25.29 18.31
N PRO A 10 -7.39 25.60 17.27
CA PRO A 10 -7.46 24.84 16.04
C PRO A 10 -6.92 23.45 16.39
N LEU A 11 -7.81 22.47 16.50
CA LEU A 11 -7.43 21.07 16.43
C LEU A 11 -6.80 20.89 15.04
N LEU A 12 -5.47 20.96 14.96
CA LEU A 12 -4.75 20.50 13.78
C LEU A 12 -5.20 19.06 13.59
N SER A 13 -6.03 18.84 12.56
CA SER A 13 -6.40 17.52 12.09
C SER A 13 -5.10 16.83 11.70
N ALA A 14 -4.55 16.05 12.64
CA ALA A 14 -3.47 15.13 12.37
C ALA A 14 -4.03 14.04 11.46
N CYS A 15 -4.14 14.34 10.18
CA CYS A 15 -4.30 13.31 9.16
C CYS A 15 -3.00 12.51 9.19
N SER A 16 -3.02 11.39 9.91
CA SER A 16 -1.90 10.48 10.06
C SER A 16 -1.46 9.98 8.68
N VAL A 17 -0.51 10.67 8.05
CA VAL A 17 0.12 10.25 6.79
C VAL A 17 1.17 9.16 7.07
N SER A 18 0.75 8.08 7.73
CA SER A 18 1.63 6.96 8.09
C SER A 18 2.25 6.25 6.88
N PHE A 19 1.67 6.42 5.69
CA PHE A 19 2.18 5.83 4.45
C PHE A 19 3.46 6.50 3.94
N MET A 20 3.59 7.83 4.10
CA MET A 20 4.79 8.57 3.65
C MET A 20 6.07 8.08 4.32
N LYS A 21 5.94 7.46 5.50
CA LYS A 21 7.07 6.83 6.21
C LYS A 21 7.74 5.76 5.34
N PHE A 22 6.98 5.02 4.54
CA PHE A 22 7.47 3.91 3.73
C PHE A 22 7.73 4.27 2.27
N ASP A 23 7.51 5.51 1.85
CA ASP A 23 7.71 5.90 0.45
C ASP A 23 9.14 5.66 -0.03
N ASN A 24 10.15 5.73 0.85
CA ASN A 24 11.55 5.43 0.49
C ASN A 24 11.91 3.93 0.54
N ASP A 25 10.96 3.05 0.84
CA ASP A 25 11.18 1.61 0.81
C ASP A 25 11.42 1.14 -0.65
N PRO A 26 12.47 0.36 -0.94
CA PRO A 26 12.77 -0.10 -2.30
C PRO A 26 11.61 -0.85 -2.96
N LEU A 27 10.86 -1.65 -2.19
CA LEU A 27 9.67 -2.35 -2.68
C LEU A 27 8.60 -1.35 -3.12
N VAL A 28 8.34 -0.34 -2.28
CA VAL A 28 7.33 0.69 -2.55
C VAL A 28 7.72 1.49 -3.80
N GLN A 29 8.97 1.96 -3.87
CA GLN A 29 9.50 2.66 -5.04
C GLN A 29 9.41 1.84 -6.33
N ALA A 30 9.74 0.56 -6.28
CA ALA A 30 9.61 -0.33 -7.44
C ALA A 30 8.17 -0.45 -7.95
N THR A 31 7.16 -0.22 -7.10
CA THR A 31 5.76 -0.20 -7.54
C THR A 31 5.36 1.08 -8.23
N TYR A 32 6.09 2.20 -8.10
CA TYR A 32 5.73 3.47 -8.72
C TYR A 32 6.06 3.54 -10.21
N ALA A 33 7.03 2.73 -10.67
CA ALA A 33 7.37 2.64 -12.07
C ALA A 33 6.14 2.29 -12.93
N SER A 34 5.95 2.99 -14.05
CA SER A 34 4.82 2.78 -14.96
C SER A 34 4.82 1.38 -15.59
N ASP A 35 6.00 0.78 -15.72
CA ASP A 35 6.27 -0.55 -16.27
C ASP A 35 6.63 -1.57 -15.17
N ALA A 36 6.27 -1.30 -13.92
CA ALA A 36 6.54 -2.22 -12.81
C ALA A 36 6.03 -3.64 -13.11
N THR A 37 6.92 -4.63 -12.96
CA THR A 37 6.63 -6.05 -13.18
C THR A 37 6.76 -6.85 -11.90
N LYS A 38 6.16 -8.04 -11.85
CA LYS A 38 6.35 -8.98 -10.74
C LYS A 38 7.84 -9.24 -10.48
N LYS A 39 8.64 -9.35 -11.55
CA LYS A 39 10.08 -9.56 -11.45
C LYS A 39 10.80 -8.37 -10.82
N SER A 40 10.52 -7.13 -11.26
CA SER A 40 11.19 -5.95 -10.69
C SER A 40 10.80 -5.72 -9.23
N VAL A 41 9.53 -5.94 -8.89
CA VAL A 41 9.03 -5.79 -7.52
C VAL A 41 9.64 -6.83 -6.58
N ILE A 42 9.71 -8.11 -6.99
CA ILE A 42 10.37 -9.16 -6.19
C ILE A 42 11.88 -8.91 -6.08
N ALA A 43 12.51 -8.40 -7.15
CA ALA A 43 13.93 -8.04 -7.09
C ALA A 43 14.22 -6.92 -6.06
N ALA A 44 13.31 -5.96 -5.91
CA ALA A 44 13.44 -4.87 -4.95
C ALA A 44 13.02 -5.24 -3.52
N GLY A 45 11.90 -5.97 -3.36
CA GLY A 45 11.33 -6.31 -2.06
C GLY A 45 11.75 -7.66 -1.48
N GLY A 46 12.46 -8.48 -2.24
CA GLY A 46 12.86 -9.82 -1.84
C GLY A 46 11.70 -10.81 -1.83
N LYS A 47 11.77 -11.79 -0.92
CA LYS A 47 10.77 -12.86 -0.83
C LYS A 47 9.44 -12.30 -0.28
N PRO A 48 8.30 -12.47 -0.99
CA PRO A 48 7.00 -12.09 -0.46
C PRO A 48 6.57 -12.97 0.71
N ASP A 49 5.72 -12.41 1.57
CA ASP A 49 5.13 -13.14 2.70
C ASP A 49 4.16 -14.23 2.23
N SER A 50 3.40 -13.93 1.17
CA SER A 50 2.47 -14.87 0.52
C SER A 50 2.08 -14.39 -0.86
N GLU A 51 1.48 -15.30 -1.65
CA GLU A 51 0.91 -15.02 -2.96
C GLU A 51 -0.49 -15.62 -3.05
N VAL A 52 -1.41 -14.90 -3.69
CA VAL A 52 -2.83 -15.26 -3.81
C VAL A 52 -3.26 -15.09 -5.26
N ASN A 53 -3.93 -16.08 -5.84
CA ASN A 53 -4.55 -15.95 -7.16
C ASN A 53 -5.76 -15.01 -7.08
N ILE A 54 -5.84 -14.05 -8.01
CA ILE A 54 -6.93 -13.07 -8.13
C ILE A 54 -7.61 -13.27 -9.50
N PRO A 55 -8.68 -14.08 -9.58
CA PRO A 55 -9.40 -14.34 -10.82
C PRO A 55 -9.93 -13.07 -11.51
N GLU A 56 -10.30 -12.06 -10.73
CA GLU A 56 -10.91 -10.80 -11.21
C GLU A 56 -9.98 -10.05 -12.19
N ILE A 57 -8.66 -10.18 -12.03
CA ILE A 57 -7.65 -9.59 -12.94
C ILE A 57 -6.90 -10.64 -13.75
N ASN A 58 -7.37 -11.90 -13.74
CA ASN A 58 -6.66 -13.06 -14.31
C ASN A 58 -5.19 -13.08 -13.88
N GLY A 59 -4.91 -12.88 -12.60
CA GLY A 59 -3.57 -12.58 -12.14
C GLY A 59 -3.31 -13.03 -10.71
N VAL A 60 -2.28 -12.44 -10.11
CA VAL A 60 -1.84 -12.78 -8.76
C VAL A 60 -1.64 -11.52 -7.94
N CYS A 61 -1.84 -11.63 -6.63
CA CYS A 61 -1.52 -10.60 -5.67
C CYS A 61 -0.49 -11.15 -4.68
N VAL A 62 0.57 -10.38 -4.44
CA VAL A 62 1.63 -10.72 -3.48
C VAL A 62 1.52 -9.81 -2.26
N ASN A 63 1.73 -10.39 -1.09
CA ASN A 63 1.77 -9.69 0.19
C ASN A 63 3.22 -9.48 0.64
N TYR A 64 3.47 -8.32 1.22
CA TYR A 64 4.68 -7.97 1.93
C TYR A 64 4.33 -7.29 3.26
N THR A 65 5.30 -7.32 4.17
CA THR A 65 5.27 -6.56 5.41
C THR A 65 6.41 -5.55 5.35
N LEU A 66 6.08 -4.29 5.12
CA LEU A 66 7.05 -3.20 5.17
C LEU A 66 7.51 -3.03 6.61
N LYS A 67 8.80 -2.74 6.80
CA LYS A 67 9.40 -2.56 8.13
C LYS A 67 10.22 -1.29 8.13
N LYS A 68 9.92 -0.39 9.06
CA LYS A 68 10.73 0.81 9.29
C LYS A 68 10.76 1.13 10.77
N GLU A 69 11.95 1.03 11.36
CA GLU A 69 12.17 1.12 12.81
C GLU A 69 11.34 0.05 13.55
N ALA A 70 10.52 0.45 14.52
CA ALA A 70 9.62 -0.44 15.26
C ALA A 70 8.25 -0.64 14.60
N GLU A 71 7.99 0.01 13.45
CA GLU A 71 6.69 -0.05 12.78
C GLU A 71 6.69 -1.06 11.63
N THR A 72 5.55 -1.75 11.50
CA THR A 72 5.26 -2.64 10.39
C THR A 72 3.97 -2.23 9.70
N MET A 73 3.91 -2.45 8.39
CA MET A 73 2.74 -2.11 7.57
C MET A 73 2.50 -3.20 6.52
N PRO A 74 1.28 -3.77 6.41
CA PRO A 74 0.96 -4.67 5.31
C PRO A 74 0.97 -3.90 3.99
N PHE A 75 1.51 -4.51 2.94
CA PHE A 75 1.57 -3.94 1.62
C PHE A 75 1.31 -5.02 0.57
N TYR A 76 0.37 -4.78 -0.33
CA TYR A 76 0.07 -5.68 -1.42
C TYR A 76 0.50 -5.11 -2.76
N VAL A 77 0.84 -5.99 -3.70
CA VAL A 77 1.03 -5.65 -5.11
C VAL A 77 0.31 -6.69 -5.96
N ALA A 78 -0.55 -6.24 -6.86
CA ALA A 78 -1.32 -7.10 -7.75
C ALA A 78 -0.78 -7.00 -9.18
N PHE A 79 -0.63 -8.14 -9.83
CA PHE A 79 -0.13 -8.30 -11.19
C PHE A 79 -1.16 -9.03 -12.06
N ASP A 80 -1.26 -8.65 -13.34
CA ASP A 80 -2.04 -9.41 -14.32
C ASP A 80 -1.32 -10.70 -14.77
N LYS A 81 -1.95 -11.47 -15.67
CA LYS A 81 -1.38 -12.69 -16.26
C LYS A 81 -0.01 -12.51 -16.93
N ASN A 82 0.30 -11.30 -17.40
CA ASN A 82 1.57 -10.99 -18.07
C ASN A 82 2.64 -10.55 -17.06
N GLY A 83 2.27 -10.44 -15.78
CA GLY A 83 3.15 -9.99 -14.71
C GLY A 83 3.25 -8.47 -14.59
N ASN A 84 2.38 -7.69 -15.23
CA ASN A 84 2.38 -6.23 -15.12
C ASN A 84 1.61 -5.77 -13.89
N ARG A 85 2.14 -4.78 -13.16
CA ARG A 85 1.51 -4.26 -11.93
C ARG A 85 0.20 -3.54 -12.25
N LYS A 86 -0.91 -4.09 -11.77
CA LYS A 86 -2.25 -3.52 -11.88
C LYS A 86 -2.58 -2.56 -10.74
N GLN A 87 -2.34 -2.99 -9.50
CA GLN A 87 -2.73 -2.26 -8.29
C GLN A 87 -1.72 -2.53 -7.17
N TYR A 88 -1.66 -1.64 -6.18
CA TYR A 88 -0.86 -1.80 -4.97
C TYR A 88 -1.45 -0.98 -3.83
N GLY A 89 -1.03 -1.23 -2.59
CA GLY A 89 -1.45 -0.40 -1.47
C GLY A 89 -1.13 -0.98 -0.09
N TYR A 90 -1.36 -0.17 0.93
CA TYR A 90 -0.98 -0.42 2.32
C TYR A 90 -2.02 -1.24 3.10
N ILE A 91 -2.38 -2.40 2.54
CA ILE A 91 -3.28 -3.42 3.10
C ILE A 91 -2.84 -4.80 2.57
N SER A 92 -3.45 -5.89 3.05
CA SER A 92 -3.21 -7.22 2.46
C SER A 92 -4.02 -7.46 1.18
N CYS A 93 -3.59 -8.43 0.36
CA CYS A 93 -4.32 -8.92 -0.81
C CYS A 93 -5.77 -9.29 -0.49
N GLN A 94 -6.00 -9.96 0.65
CA GLN A 94 -7.33 -10.37 1.10
C GLN A 94 -8.20 -9.15 1.41
N GLN A 95 -7.65 -8.15 2.08
CA GLN A 95 -8.35 -6.89 2.36
C GLN A 95 -8.64 -6.11 1.07
N ALA A 96 -7.69 -6.04 0.14
CA ALA A 96 -7.89 -5.38 -1.17
C ALA A 96 -9.02 -6.05 -1.96
N ARG A 97 -9.04 -7.40 -1.98
CA ARG A 97 -10.11 -8.16 -2.62
C ARG A 97 -11.46 -7.94 -1.96
N ALA A 98 -11.53 -8.00 -0.63
CA ALA A 98 -12.77 -7.77 0.12
C ALA A 98 -13.33 -6.35 -0.07
N LYS A 99 -12.46 -5.37 -0.32
CA LYS A 99 -12.83 -3.98 -0.65
C LYS A 99 -13.20 -3.78 -2.13
N GLY A 100 -13.17 -4.83 -2.96
CA GLY A 100 -13.50 -4.74 -4.38
C GLY A 100 -12.45 -4.01 -5.22
N VAL A 101 -11.20 -3.90 -4.76
CA VAL A 101 -10.13 -3.18 -5.48
C VAL A 101 -9.84 -3.82 -6.85
N PHE A 102 -10.04 -5.13 -6.98
CA PHE A 102 -9.73 -5.88 -8.20
C PHE A 102 -10.91 -6.01 -9.17
N SER A 103 -12.08 -5.49 -8.80
CA SER A 103 -13.32 -5.60 -9.59
C SER A 103 -13.64 -4.33 -10.38
N GLN A 104 -12.76 -3.33 -10.35
CA GLN A 104 -12.91 -2.03 -11.01
C GLN A 104 -12.33 -2.03 -12.42
#